data_AF-A0A352S920-F1
#
_entry.id   AF-A0A352S920-F1
#
_cell.length_a   1.000
_cell.length_b   1.000
_cell.length_c   1.000
_cell.angle_alpha   90.00
_cell.angle_beta   90.00
_cell.angle_gamma   90.00
#
_symmetry.space_group_name_H-M   'P 1'
#
loop_
_entity.id
_entity.type
_entity.pdbx_description
1 polymer ?
#
loop_
_entity_poly.entity_id
_entity_poly.type
_entity_poly.pdbx_seq_one_letter_code
_entity_poly.pdbx_strand_id
1 'polypeptide(L)' 'RTEIRSYKQLPVNFYQIQTKFRDERRPRFGIMRGREFLMKDNYSFDLDRAAARRSYNRMFIAYLRTFAR' A
#
# COMPACT_ATOMS: atom_id res chain seq x y z
N ARG A 1 8.96 -17.96 -2.90
CA ARG A 1 7.92 -18.88 -2.38
C ARG A 1 6.67 -18.64 -3.25
N THR A 2 5.82 -19.65 -3.47
CA THR A 2 4.61 -19.54 -4.33
C THR A 2 3.40 -19.29 -3.43
N GLU A 3 3.12 -18.04 -3.05
CA GLU A 3 2.04 -17.73 -2.10
C GLU A 3 0.63 -17.92 -2.69
N ILE A 4 0.45 -17.71 -3.99
CA ILE A 4 -0.84 -17.78 -4.67
C ILE A 4 -0.76 -18.80 -5.80
N ARG A 5 -1.62 -19.83 -5.75
CA ARG A 5 -1.66 -20.94 -6.73
C ARG A 5 -3.03 -21.14 -7.37
N SER A 6 -4.08 -20.49 -6.86
CA SER A 6 -5.44 -20.60 -7.39
C SER A 6 -6.17 -19.25 -7.32
N TYR A 7 -7.04 -19.00 -8.30
CA TYR A 7 -7.96 -17.87 -8.29
C TYR A 7 -8.85 -17.83 -7.04
N LYS A 8 -9.09 -19.00 -6.39
CA LYS A 8 -9.86 -19.10 -5.15
C LYS A 8 -9.21 -18.38 -3.96
N GLN A 9 -7.92 -18.08 -4.06
CA GLN A 9 -7.17 -17.31 -3.05
C GLN A 9 -7.26 -15.79 -3.30
N LEU A 10 -7.92 -15.36 -4.38
CA LEU A 10 -8.12 -13.96 -4.72
C LEU A 10 -9.56 -13.52 -4.36
N PRO A 11 -9.76 -12.26 -3.93
CA PRO A 11 -8.73 -11.23 -3.81
C PRO A 11 -7.94 -11.32 -2.50
N VAL A 12 -6.65 -10.96 -2.56
CA VAL A 12 -5.81 -10.83 -1.37
C VAL A 12 -5.17 -9.45 -1.33
N ASN A 13 -4.97 -8.93 -0.12
CA ASN A 13 -4.35 -7.64 0.09
C ASN A 13 -3.30 -7.78 1.21
N PHE A 14 -2.03 -7.62 0.85
CA PHE A 14 -0.90 -7.66 1.77
C PHE A 14 -0.46 -6.24 2.11
N TYR A 15 -0.13 -6.01 3.37
CA TYR A 15 0.42 -4.72 3.80
C TYR A 15 1.49 -4.92 4.86
N GLN A 16 2.37 -3.93 4.97
CA GLN A 16 3.38 -3.86 6.01
C GLN A 16 3.56 -2.41 6.44
N ILE A 17 4.01 -2.22 7.67
CA ILE A 17 4.44 -0.93 8.20
C ILE A 17 5.92 -1.08 8.49
N GLN A 18 6.75 -0.45 7.67
CA GLN A 18 8.19 -0.60 7.78
C GLN A 18 8.91 0.68 7.35
N THR A 19 10.07 0.90 7.94
CA THR A 19 11.02 1.92 7.51
C THR A 19 11.45 1.68 6.07
N LYS A 20 11.43 2.73 5.26
CA LYS A 20 11.93 2.76 3.89
C LYS A 20 13.03 3.81 3.77
N PHE A 21 13.92 3.60 2.81
CA PHE A 21 14.97 4.55 2.46
C PHE A 21 14.78 5.04 1.02
N ARG A 22 14.88 6.35 0.81
CA ARG A 22 14.95 7.00 -0.49
C ARG A 22 16.11 7.98 -0.45
N ASP A 23 17.03 7.89 -1.41
CA ASP A 23 18.15 8.82 -1.50
C ASP A 23 17.70 10.18 -2.08
N GLU A 24 17.01 10.94 -1.25
CA GLU A 24 16.61 12.30 -1.56
C GLU A 24 17.85 13.20 -1.65
N ARG A 25 18.02 13.84 -2.82
CA ARG A 25 19.18 14.68 -3.14
C ARG A 25 19.27 15.91 -2.24
N ARG A 26 18.13 16.48 -1.83
CA ARG A 26 18.06 17.65 -0.93
C ARG A 26 17.01 17.44 0.16
N PRO A 27 17.34 16.70 1.24
CA PRO A 27 16.43 16.49 2.37
C PRO A 27 16.12 17.82 3.06
N ARG A 28 14.85 18.10 3.31
CA ARG A 28 14.35 19.36 3.90
C ARG A 28 13.09 19.09 4.72
N PHE A 29 12.67 20.08 5.52
CA PHE A 29 11.38 20.03 6.22
C PHE A 29 11.21 18.86 7.22
N GLY A 30 12.31 18.37 7.79
CA GLY A 30 12.30 17.29 8.77
C GLY A 30 11.60 16.04 8.24
N ILE A 31 10.56 15.60 8.96
CA ILE A 31 9.80 14.38 8.66
C ILE A 31 9.12 14.44 7.27
N MET A 32 8.77 15.64 6.78
CA MET A 32 8.04 15.76 5.51
C MET A 32 8.88 15.38 4.29
N ARG A 33 10.22 15.54 4.34
CA ARG A 33 11.12 15.19 3.23
C ARG A 33 12.52 14.78 3.73
N GLY A 34 12.56 13.63 4.40
CA GLY A 34 13.78 12.93 4.81
C GLY A 34 14.24 11.85 3.82
N ARG A 35 15.31 11.13 4.18
CA ARG A 35 15.78 9.94 3.43
C ARG A 35 15.22 8.64 3.98
N GLU A 36 15.13 8.55 5.29
CA GLU A 36 14.54 7.42 5.99
C GLU A 36 13.17 7.84 6.55
N PHE A 37 12.14 7.05 6.27
CA PHE A 37 10.78 7.37 6.71
C PHE A 37 9.95 6.10 6.91
N LEU A 38 9.00 6.16 7.86
CA LEU A 38 8.06 5.08 8.10
C LEU A 38 6.97 5.10 7.03
N MET A 39 6.68 3.96 6.42
CA MET A 39 5.63 3.84 5.42
C MET A 39 4.78 2.61 5.66
N LYS A 40 3.45 2.79 5.56
CA LYS A 40 2.51 1.69 5.34
C LYS A 40 2.32 1.49 3.84
N ASP A 41 2.94 0.48 3.28
CA ASP A 41 2.74 0.04 1.89
C ASP A 41 1.78 -1.15 1.82
N ASN A 42 0.92 -1.16 0.79
CA ASN A 42 -0.18 -2.09 0.64
C ASN A 42 -0.32 -2.50 -0.83
N TYR A 43 -0.53 -3.80 -1.07
CA TYR A 43 -0.56 -4.41 -2.41
C TYR A 43 -1.75 -5.36 -2.52
N SER A 44 -2.67 -5.06 -3.45
CA SER A 44 -3.82 -5.91 -3.76
C SER A 44 -3.56 -6.77 -4.99
N PHE A 45 -3.99 -8.02 -4.92
CA PHE A 45 -3.96 -8.97 -6.02
C PHE A 45 -5.38 -9.46 -6.27
N ASP A 46 -5.82 -9.33 -7.52
CA ASP A 46 -7.19 -9.58 -7.96
C ASP A 46 -7.16 -10.37 -9.28
N LEU A 47 -8.23 -11.15 -9.53
CA LEU A 47 -8.30 -12.03 -10.70
C LEU A 47 -8.42 -11.26 -12.02
N ASP A 48 -9.15 -10.15 -12.00
CA ASP A 48 -9.43 -9.32 -13.17
C ASP A 48 -9.48 -7.82 -12.82
N ARG A 49 -9.61 -7.00 -13.85
CA ARG A 49 -9.65 -5.54 -13.71
C ARG A 49 -10.85 -5.02 -12.93
N ALA A 50 -12.01 -5.67 -13.03
CA ALA A 50 -13.21 -5.26 -12.32
C ALA A 50 -13.07 -5.54 -10.82
N ALA A 51 -12.48 -6.68 -10.45
CA ALA A 51 -12.09 -7.02 -9.09
C ALA A 51 -11.04 -6.04 -8.55
N ALA A 52 -10.00 -5.73 -9.32
CA ALA A 52 -8.98 -4.74 -8.94
C ALA A 52 -9.59 -3.36 -8.64
N ARG A 53 -10.60 -2.94 -9.41
CA ARG A 53 -11.33 -1.68 -9.14
C ARG A 53 -12.10 -1.73 -7.81
N ARG A 54 -12.65 -2.88 -7.42
CA ARG A 54 -13.27 -3.04 -6.09
C ARG A 54 -12.23 -2.93 -4.98
N SER A 55 -11.08 -3.61 -5.12
CA SER A 55 -9.97 -3.52 -4.15
C SER A 55 -9.43 -2.09 -4.02
N TYR A 56 -9.29 -1.38 -5.14
CA TYR A 56 -8.93 0.05 -5.15
C TYR A 56 -9.93 0.90 -4.37
N ASN A 57 -11.24 0.75 -4.63
CA ASN A 57 -12.28 1.52 -3.95
C ASN A 57 -12.28 1.26 -2.43
N ARG A 58 -11.99 0.03 -1.99
CA ARG A 58 -11.84 -0.30 -0.57
C ARG A 58 -10.69 0.47 0.07
N MET A 59 -9.54 0.57 -0.60
CA MET A 59 -8.41 1.37 -0.11
C MET A 59 -8.71 2.86 -0.13
N PHE A 60 -9.42 3.36 -1.13
CA PHE A 60 -9.85 4.75 -1.19
C PHE A 60 -10.69 5.13 0.04
N ILE A 61 -11.72 4.35 0.37
CA ILE A 61 -12.56 4.57 1.55
C ILE A 61 -11.76 4.43 2.85
N ALA A 62 -10.82 3.46 2.90
CA ALA A 62 -9.96 3.29 4.07
C ALA A 62 -9.08 4.52 4.32
N TYR A 63 -8.57 5.17 3.27
CA TYR A 63 -7.78 6.40 3.38
C TYR A 63 -8.65 7.56 3.86
N LEU A 64 -9.86 7.73 3.31
CA LEU A 64 -10.81 8.73 3.79
C LEU A 64 -11.07 8.58 5.29
N ARG A 65 -11.31 7.35 5.77
CA ARG A 65 -11.54 7.08 7.19
C ARG A 65 -10.30 7.29 8.05
N THR A 66 -9.12 6.95 7.54
CA THR A 66 -7.85 7.09 8.28
C THR A 66 -7.53 8.55 8.57
N PHE A 67 -7.76 9.45 7.61
CA PHE A 67 -7.46 10.87 7.76
C PHE A 67 -8.61 11.71 8.33
N ALA A 68 -9.84 11.17 8.37
CA ALA A 68 -10.98 11.83 9.00
C ALA A 68 -11.04 11.63 10.53
N ARG A 69 -10.21 10.74 11.08
CA ARG A 69 -10.03 10.55 12.53
C ARG A 69 -9.03 11.55 13.07
#